data_AF-R3W7I4-F1
#
_entry.id   AF-R3W7I4-F1
#
_cell.length_a   1.000
_cell.length_b   1.000
_cell.length_c   1.000
_cell.angle_alpha   90.00
_cell.angle_beta   90.00
_cell.angle_gamma   90.00
#
_symmetry.space_group_name_H-M   'P 1'
#
loop_
_entity.id
_entity.type
_entity.pdbx_description
1 polymer ?
#
loop_
_entity_poly.entity_id
_entity_poly.type
_entity_poly.pdbx_seq_one_letter_code
_entity_poly.pdbx_strand_id
1 'polypeptide(L)'
;MNNVYYILKDSGNSLLRNKGAAFFKSIFTVLYFFVLSVLLHSWITAVHFGRIEEQRRIEEIDSLDAFTQSNTSENLITLLDSLNIAFLIFSIGLFLFGVFYLFISFQRSMILDKKELIIKKMLGSTALQVTSELFIEPLLLIIPSSVLGLIITEYLYTLFFKQSNSWLSDMLYAPSHFVMFADLPLIGIFSFLLLCQFLLLKQKITKL
;
A
#
# COMPACT_ATOMS: atom_id res chain seq x y z
N MET A 1 -25.57 2.51 23.39
CA MET A 1 -24.79 1.38 22.84
C MET A 1 -25.29 0.89 21.47
N ASN A 2 -26.15 1.64 20.74
CA ASN A 2 -26.79 1.14 19.50
C ASN A 2 -26.31 1.83 18.19
N ASN A 3 -25.77 3.06 18.23
CA ASN A 3 -25.59 3.85 17.00
C ASN A 3 -24.52 3.29 16.05
N VAL A 4 -23.38 2.79 16.56
CA VAL A 4 -22.31 2.25 15.71
C VAL A 4 -22.75 0.99 14.97
N TYR A 5 -23.54 0.13 15.63
CA TYR A 5 -24.09 -1.08 15.01
C TYR A 5 -25.04 -0.73 13.86
N TYR A 6 -25.91 0.27 14.03
CA TYR A 6 -26.80 0.72 12.95
C TYR A 6 -26.02 1.28 11.77
N ILE A 7 -24.98 2.07 12.01
CA ILE A 7 -24.13 2.61 10.93
C ILE A 7 -23.44 1.47 10.17
N LEU A 8 -22.84 0.51 10.88
CA LEU A 8 -22.20 -0.65 10.25
C LEU A 8 -23.19 -1.50 9.43
N LYS A 9 -24.39 -1.73 9.98
CA LYS A 9 -25.44 -2.52 9.30
C LYS A 9 -25.94 -1.81 8.05
N ASP A 10 -26.15 -0.49 8.12
CA ASP A 10 -26.65 0.29 6.99
C ASP A 10 -25.59 0.42 5.89
N SER A 11 -24.34 0.71 6.24
CA SER A 11 -23.21 0.68 5.29
C SER A 11 -23.03 -0.70 4.65
N GLY A 12 -23.16 -1.78 5.43
CA GLY A 12 -23.13 -3.14 4.90
C GLY A 12 -24.27 -3.42 3.92
N ASN A 13 -25.48 -2.97 4.22
CA ASN A 13 -26.63 -3.10 3.32
C ASN A 13 -26.48 -2.27 2.05
N SER A 14 -25.91 -1.07 2.12
CA SER A 14 -25.60 -0.24 0.94
C SER A 14 -24.62 -0.95 0.00
N LEU A 15 -23.54 -1.52 0.55
CA LEU A 15 -22.57 -2.32 -0.20
C LEU A 15 -23.22 -3.56 -0.83
N LEU A 16 -24.09 -4.26 -0.10
CA LEU A 16 -24.85 -5.40 -0.60
C LEU A 16 -25.90 -5.02 -1.66
N ARG A 17 -26.36 -3.77 -1.71
CA ARG A 17 -27.24 -3.29 -2.78
C ARG A 17 -26.46 -3.03 -4.06
N ASN A 18 -25.21 -2.62 -3.96
CA ASN A 18 -24.34 -2.26 -5.09
C ASN A 18 -23.21 -3.28 -5.33
N LYS A 19 -23.53 -4.59 -5.25
CA LYS A 19 -22.56 -5.70 -5.25
C LYS A 19 -21.55 -5.64 -6.38
N GLY A 20 -21.99 -5.37 -7.61
CA GLY A 20 -21.11 -5.34 -8.77
C GLY A 20 -20.05 -4.25 -8.66
N ALA A 21 -20.46 -3.01 -8.40
CA ALA A 21 -19.54 -1.88 -8.25
C ALA A 21 -18.59 -2.05 -7.05
N ALA A 22 -19.10 -2.58 -5.93
CA ALA A 22 -18.29 -2.89 -4.75
C ALA A 22 -17.26 -3.99 -5.06
N PHE A 23 -17.65 -5.06 -5.75
CA PHE A 23 -16.76 -6.14 -6.13
C PHE A 23 -15.63 -5.67 -7.05
N PHE A 24 -15.94 -4.89 -8.09
CA PHE A 24 -14.91 -4.34 -8.98
C PHE A 24 -13.95 -3.42 -8.22
N LYS A 25 -14.46 -2.50 -7.38
CA LYS A 25 -13.61 -1.65 -6.54
C LYS A 25 -12.70 -2.45 -5.62
N SER A 26 -13.22 -3.54 -5.05
CA SER A 26 -12.44 -4.43 -4.19
C SER A 26 -11.29 -5.08 -4.97
N ILE A 27 -11.56 -5.64 -6.16
CA ILE A 27 -10.52 -6.22 -7.02
C ILE A 27 -9.45 -5.18 -7.39
N PHE A 28 -9.86 -4.00 -7.82
CA PHE A 28 -8.91 -2.92 -8.15
C PHE A 28 -8.05 -2.53 -6.95
N THR A 29 -8.64 -2.50 -5.75
CA THR A 29 -7.91 -2.18 -4.51
C THR A 29 -6.93 -3.30 -4.16
N VAL A 30 -7.35 -4.56 -4.24
CA VAL A 30 -6.46 -5.73 -4.04
C VAL A 30 -5.28 -5.67 -5.00
N LEU A 31 -5.56 -5.47 -6.30
CA LEU A 31 -4.54 -5.44 -7.34
C LEU A 31 -3.59 -4.25 -7.16
N TYR A 32 -4.09 -3.09 -6.73
CA TYR A 32 -3.26 -1.93 -6.44
C TYR A 32 -2.27 -2.22 -5.31
N PHE A 33 -2.73 -2.72 -4.15
CA PHE A 33 -1.83 -3.05 -3.03
C PHE A 33 -0.89 -4.20 -3.36
N PHE A 34 -1.34 -5.16 -4.16
CA PHE A 34 -0.50 -6.23 -4.70
C PHE A 34 0.67 -5.67 -5.52
N VAL A 35 0.38 -4.86 -6.55
CA VAL A 35 1.42 -4.28 -7.43
C VAL A 35 2.37 -3.37 -6.64
N LEU A 36 1.84 -2.56 -5.72
CA LEU A 36 2.65 -1.67 -4.89
C LEU A 36 3.62 -2.45 -4.00
N SER A 37 3.12 -3.50 -3.33
CA SER A 37 3.95 -4.35 -2.47
C SER A 37 5.00 -5.11 -3.27
N VAL A 38 4.66 -5.67 -4.44
CA VAL A 38 5.64 -6.33 -5.33
C VAL A 38 6.76 -5.37 -5.76
N LEU A 39 6.44 -4.13 -6.12
CA LEU A 39 7.44 -3.13 -6.51
C LEU A 39 8.35 -2.76 -5.34
N LEU A 40 7.80 -2.58 -4.13
CA LEU A 40 8.58 -2.30 -2.93
C LEU A 40 9.48 -3.48 -2.54
N HIS A 41 8.98 -4.72 -2.62
CA HIS A 41 9.77 -5.91 -2.34
C HIS A 41 10.92 -6.04 -3.35
N SER A 42 10.63 -5.79 -4.63
CA SER A 42 11.63 -5.81 -5.70
C SER A 42 12.70 -4.73 -5.50
N TRP A 43 12.28 -3.52 -5.10
CA TRP A 43 13.18 -2.41 -4.79
C TRP A 43 14.11 -2.74 -3.61
N ILE A 44 13.57 -3.21 -2.49
CA ILE A 44 14.36 -3.61 -1.31
C ILE A 44 15.35 -4.73 -1.66
N THR A 45 14.90 -5.70 -2.45
CA THR A 45 15.74 -6.82 -2.91
C THR A 45 16.87 -6.33 -3.83
N ALA A 46 16.59 -5.40 -4.75
CA ALA A 46 17.61 -4.81 -5.63
C ALA A 46 18.67 -4.03 -4.83
N VAL A 47 18.26 -3.26 -3.82
CA VAL A 47 19.19 -2.57 -2.90
C VAL A 47 20.06 -3.57 -2.14
N HIS A 48 19.50 -4.70 -1.73
CA HIS A 48 20.28 -5.75 -1.05
C HIS A 48 21.33 -6.38 -1.95
N PHE A 49 20.93 -6.76 -3.17
CA PHE A 49 21.85 -7.30 -4.16
C PHE A 49 23.00 -6.33 -4.45
N GLY A 50 22.71 -5.02 -4.57
CA GLY A 50 23.75 -4.01 -4.77
C GLY A 50 24.77 -3.99 -3.64
N ARG A 51 24.31 -4.12 -2.38
CA ARG A 51 25.21 -4.17 -1.22
C ARG A 51 26.05 -5.45 -1.16
N ILE A 52 25.47 -6.60 -1.53
CA ILE A 52 26.22 -7.88 -1.58
C ILE A 52 27.32 -7.80 -2.64
N GLU A 53 26.99 -7.26 -3.82
CA GLU A 53 27.94 -7.14 -4.93
C GLU A 53 29.07 -6.15 -4.61
N GLU A 54 28.75 -5.03 -3.96
CA GLU A 54 29.75 -4.07 -3.49
C GLU A 54 30.69 -4.68 -2.44
N GLN A 55 30.16 -5.49 -1.52
CA GLN A 55 30.96 -6.23 -0.53
C GLN A 55 31.91 -7.24 -1.20
N ARG A 56 31.41 -8.03 -2.16
CA ARG A 56 32.24 -8.98 -2.92
C ARG A 56 33.36 -8.29 -3.67
N ARG A 57 33.09 -7.13 -4.27
CA ARG A 57 34.12 -6.35 -4.95
C ARG A 57 35.24 -5.91 -4.01
N ILE A 58 34.91 -5.49 -2.78
CA ILE A 58 35.90 -5.09 -1.78
C ILE A 58 36.76 -6.31 -1.38
N GLU A 59 36.15 -7.47 -1.17
CA GLU A 59 36.86 -8.72 -0.86
C GLU A 59 37.75 -9.19 -2.04
N GLU A 60 37.27 -9.04 -3.27
CA GLU A 60 38.02 -9.40 -4.48
C GLU A 60 39.19 -8.44 -4.76
N ILE A 61 39.07 -7.14 -4.47
CA ILE A 61 40.17 -6.16 -4.60
C ILE A 61 41.33 -6.46 -3.63
N ASP A 62 41.04 -7.02 -2.46
CA ASP A 62 42.06 -7.50 -1.50
C ASP A 62 42.74 -8.82 -1.97
N SER A 63 42.15 -9.50 -2.95
CA SER A 63 42.72 -10.69 -3.60
C SER A 63 43.36 -10.32 -4.94
N LEU A 64 44.45 -11.00 -5.33
CA LEU A 64 45.29 -10.69 -6.50
C LEU A 64 44.62 -10.93 -7.89
N ASP A 65 43.29 -10.92 -7.99
CA ASP A 65 42.50 -11.25 -9.19
C ASP A 65 41.91 -10.04 -9.93
N ALA A 66 42.33 -8.82 -9.57
CA ALA A 66 41.85 -7.55 -10.15
C ALA A 66 42.05 -7.39 -11.68
N PHE A 67 42.72 -8.32 -12.38
CA PHE A 67 43.07 -8.22 -13.80
C PHE A 67 42.10 -8.88 -14.78
N THR A 68 41.11 -9.68 -14.33
CA THR A 68 40.27 -10.48 -15.25
C THR A 68 38.79 -10.09 -15.31
N GLN A 69 38.28 -9.20 -14.45
CA GLN A 69 36.81 -8.94 -14.32
C GLN A 69 36.33 -7.48 -14.46
N SER A 70 37.05 -6.56 -15.10
CA SER A 70 36.67 -5.13 -15.03
C SER A 70 35.40 -4.73 -15.81
N ASN A 71 35.08 -5.38 -16.94
CA ASN A 71 34.05 -4.84 -17.85
C ASN A 71 32.65 -5.45 -17.69
N THR A 72 32.54 -6.69 -17.21
CA THR A 72 31.22 -7.37 -17.07
C THR A 72 30.54 -7.02 -15.76
N SER A 73 31.31 -6.87 -14.68
CA SER A 73 30.84 -6.47 -13.34
C SER A 73 30.31 -5.03 -13.33
N GLU A 74 31.03 -4.10 -13.98
CA GLU A 74 30.64 -2.69 -14.05
C GLU A 74 29.31 -2.47 -14.82
N ASN A 75 29.11 -3.21 -15.92
CA ASN A 75 27.84 -3.20 -16.66
C ASN A 75 26.69 -3.81 -15.84
N LEU A 76 26.94 -4.86 -15.07
CA LEU A 76 25.94 -5.49 -14.20
C LEU A 76 25.50 -4.54 -13.07
N ILE A 77 26.46 -3.86 -12.43
CA ILE A 77 26.21 -2.86 -11.38
C ILE A 77 25.40 -1.69 -11.96
N THR A 78 25.80 -1.18 -13.12
CA THR A 78 25.06 -0.09 -13.78
C THR A 78 23.63 -0.50 -14.11
N LEU A 79 23.42 -1.74 -14.57
CA LEU A 79 22.09 -2.29 -14.81
C LEU A 79 21.28 -2.41 -13.52
N LEU A 80 21.88 -2.92 -12.45
CA LEU A 80 21.24 -3.06 -11.14
C LEU A 80 20.84 -1.70 -10.55
N ASP A 81 21.71 -0.69 -10.66
CA ASP A 81 21.43 0.68 -10.23
C ASP A 81 20.30 1.31 -11.05
N SER A 82 20.31 1.12 -12.38
CA SER A 82 19.24 1.61 -13.24
C SER A 82 17.89 0.97 -12.89
N LEU A 83 17.89 -0.33 -12.57
CA LEU A 83 16.70 -1.08 -12.19
C LEU A 83 16.20 -0.65 -10.81
N ASN A 84 17.12 -0.44 -9.87
CA ASN A 84 16.83 0.08 -8.53
C ASN A 84 16.15 1.46 -8.60
N ILE A 85 16.71 2.39 -9.39
CA ILE A 85 16.12 3.71 -9.62
C ILE A 85 14.74 3.59 -10.27
N ALA A 86 14.58 2.72 -11.27
CA ALA A 86 13.30 2.51 -11.92
C ALA A 86 12.23 1.99 -10.95
N PHE A 87 12.54 0.96 -10.15
CA PHE A 87 11.62 0.44 -9.15
C PHE A 87 11.26 1.48 -8.09
N LEU A 88 12.21 2.32 -7.68
CA LEU A 88 11.96 3.42 -6.75
C LEU A 88 10.98 4.45 -7.34
N ILE A 89 11.21 4.89 -8.58
CA ILE A 89 10.35 5.86 -9.26
C ILE A 89 8.93 5.29 -9.42
N PHE A 90 8.80 4.04 -9.86
CA PHE A 90 7.49 3.40 -10.00
C PHE A 90 6.79 3.24 -8.66
N SER A 91 7.51 2.84 -7.61
CA SER A 91 6.95 2.68 -6.25
C SER A 91 6.44 4.02 -5.71
N ILE A 92 7.23 5.09 -5.82
CA ILE A 92 6.83 6.44 -5.39
C ILE A 92 5.66 6.95 -6.23
N GLY A 93 5.70 6.78 -7.55
CA GLY A 93 4.62 7.21 -8.45
C GLY A 93 3.31 6.51 -8.13
N LEU A 94 3.35 5.19 -7.92
CA LEU A 94 2.16 4.41 -7.59
C LEU A 94 1.66 4.74 -6.19
N PHE A 95 2.55 4.93 -5.22
CA PHE A 95 2.21 5.38 -3.88
C PHE A 95 1.49 6.75 -3.89
N LEU A 96 2.07 7.74 -4.56
CA LEU A 96 1.45 9.07 -4.71
C LEU A 96 0.10 8.98 -5.42
N PHE A 97 -0.01 8.16 -6.45
CA PHE A 97 -1.28 7.90 -7.13
C PHE A 97 -2.35 7.38 -6.15
N GLY A 98 -2.01 6.44 -5.27
CA GLY A 98 -2.94 5.97 -4.23
C GLY A 98 -3.36 7.06 -3.25
N VAL A 99 -2.44 7.92 -2.83
CA VAL A 99 -2.75 9.07 -1.95
C VAL A 99 -3.75 10.03 -2.62
N PHE A 100 -3.47 10.41 -3.87
CA PHE A 100 -4.37 11.28 -4.63
C PHE A 100 -5.72 10.63 -4.90
N TYR A 101 -5.72 9.34 -5.26
CA TYR A 101 -6.94 8.57 -5.49
C TYR A 101 -7.84 8.55 -4.24
N LEU A 102 -7.28 8.27 -3.07
CA LEU A 102 -8.02 8.30 -1.80
C LEU A 102 -8.62 9.70 -1.57
N PHE A 103 -7.81 10.74 -1.71
CA PHE A 103 -8.27 12.11 -1.49
C PHE A 103 -9.42 12.51 -2.43
N ILE A 104 -9.29 12.21 -3.72
CA ILE A 104 -10.33 12.46 -4.73
C ILE A 104 -11.59 11.64 -4.43
N SER A 105 -11.43 10.36 -4.05
CA SER A 105 -12.55 9.47 -3.71
C SER A 105 -13.39 10.06 -2.56
N PHE A 106 -12.75 10.49 -1.47
CA PHE A 106 -13.46 11.08 -0.34
C PHE A 106 -14.07 12.46 -0.67
N GLN A 107 -13.37 13.30 -1.43
CA GLN A 107 -13.93 14.57 -1.89
C GLN A 107 -15.17 14.36 -2.76
N ARG A 108 -15.14 13.37 -3.65
CA ARG A 108 -16.29 13.01 -4.49
C ARG A 108 -17.48 12.57 -3.64
N SER A 109 -17.28 11.68 -2.67
CA SER A 109 -18.36 11.25 -1.76
C SER A 109 -18.96 12.44 -1.00
N MET A 110 -18.13 13.35 -0.48
CA MET A 110 -18.61 14.58 0.16
C MET A 110 -19.51 15.43 -0.74
N ILE A 111 -19.13 15.60 -2.02
CA ILE A 111 -19.87 16.45 -2.95
C ILE A 111 -21.22 15.83 -3.29
N LEU A 112 -21.25 14.52 -3.50
CA LEU A 112 -22.48 13.78 -3.82
C LEU A 112 -23.47 13.82 -2.65
N ASP A 113 -22.98 13.62 -1.43
CA ASP A 113 -23.86 13.49 -0.26
C ASP A 113 -24.10 14.81 0.48
N LYS A 114 -23.55 15.92 -0.01
CA LYS A 114 -23.59 17.24 0.67
C LYS A 114 -24.99 17.64 1.15
N LYS A 115 -26.02 17.43 0.32
CA LYS A 115 -27.41 17.77 0.69
C LYS A 115 -27.92 16.91 1.84
N GLU A 116 -27.63 15.60 1.81
CA GLU A 116 -27.99 14.68 2.87
C GLU A 116 -27.28 15.02 4.18
N LEU A 117 -25.98 15.35 4.12
CA LEU A 117 -25.19 15.75 5.29
C LEU A 117 -25.78 17.01 5.97
N ILE A 118 -26.21 18.00 5.19
CA ILE A 118 -26.84 19.23 5.70
C ILE A 118 -28.18 18.90 6.38
N ILE A 119 -29.02 18.09 5.74
CA ILE A 119 -30.33 17.67 6.31
C ILE A 119 -30.12 16.92 7.63
N LYS A 120 -29.19 15.94 7.66
CA LYS A 120 -28.87 15.20 8.89
C LYS A 120 -28.40 16.11 10.01
N LYS A 121 -27.61 17.15 9.69
CA LYS A 121 -27.18 18.14 10.68
C LYS A 121 -28.33 19.00 11.19
N MET A 122 -29.23 19.44 10.31
CA MET A 122 -30.43 20.20 10.68
C MET A 122 -31.38 19.38 11.58
N LEU A 123 -31.42 18.06 11.40
CA LEU A 123 -32.19 17.13 12.23
C LEU A 123 -31.52 16.82 13.59
N GLY A 124 -30.39 17.47 13.92
CA GLY A 124 -29.72 17.35 15.21
C GLY A 124 -28.65 16.26 15.31
N SER A 125 -28.28 15.60 14.20
CA SER A 125 -27.21 14.61 14.21
C SER A 125 -25.86 15.24 14.53
N THR A 126 -25.07 14.56 15.37
CA THR A 126 -23.73 15.03 15.72
C THR A 126 -22.78 14.96 14.53
N ALA A 127 -21.83 15.89 14.44
CA ALA A 127 -20.83 15.91 13.37
C ALA A 127 -20.02 14.60 13.30
N LEU A 128 -19.79 13.94 14.44
CA LEU A 128 -19.09 12.66 14.51
C LEU A 128 -19.89 11.54 13.86
N GLN A 129 -21.19 11.46 14.14
CA GLN A 129 -22.07 10.45 13.55
C GLN A 129 -22.14 10.59 12.02
N VAL A 130 -22.36 11.81 11.54
CA VAL A 130 -22.44 12.12 10.11
C VAL A 130 -21.11 11.81 9.39
N THR A 131 -19.98 12.14 10.02
CA THR A 131 -18.64 11.82 9.48
C THR A 131 -18.40 10.31 9.44
N SER A 132 -18.82 9.58 10.48
CA SER A 132 -18.62 8.13 10.56
C SER A 132 -19.43 7.36 9.52
N GLU A 133 -20.66 7.77 9.22
CA GLU A 133 -21.48 7.15 8.16
C GLU A 133 -20.81 7.25 6.79
N LEU A 134 -20.24 8.42 6.48
CA LEU A 134 -19.56 8.67 5.21
C LEU A 134 -18.22 7.92 5.08
N PHE A 135 -17.52 7.69 6.20
CA PHE A 135 -16.22 6.99 6.21
C PHE A 135 -16.34 5.47 6.33
N ILE A 136 -17.33 4.95 7.05
CA ILE A 136 -17.43 3.51 7.33
C ILE A 136 -17.69 2.71 6.04
N GLU A 137 -18.54 3.19 5.15
CA GLU A 137 -18.84 2.51 3.90
C GLU A 137 -17.61 2.24 3.02
N PRO A 138 -16.75 3.22 2.69
CA PRO A 138 -15.53 2.94 1.93
C PRO A 138 -14.48 2.17 2.75
N LEU A 139 -14.38 2.37 4.07
CA LEU A 139 -13.42 1.66 4.91
C LEU A 139 -13.69 0.16 4.99
N LEU A 140 -14.97 -0.25 5.03
CA LEU A 140 -15.38 -1.66 5.01
C LEU A 140 -14.92 -2.40 3.75
N LEU A 141 -14.58 -1.67 2.69
CA LEU A 141 -14.07 -2.24 1.45
C LEU A 141 -12.54 -2.09 1.35
N ILE A 142 -12.02 -0.89 1.59
CA ILE A 142 -10.58 -0.59 1.41
C ILE A 142 -9.71 -1.42 2.36
N ILE A 143 -10.08 -1.52 3.65
CA ILE A 143 -9.28 -2.22 4.66
C ILE A 143 -9.10 -3.70 4.29
N PRO A 144 -10.17 -4.52 4.15
CA PRO A 144 -9.99 -5.94 3.84
C PRO A 144 -9.34 -6.16 2.47
N SER A 145 -9.66 -5.34 1.45
CA SER A 145 -9.00 -5.45 0.15
C SER A 145 -7.50 -5.15 0.21
N SER A 146 -7.09 -4.15 1.00
CA SER A 146 -5.67 -3.84 1.18
C SER A 146 -4.92 -4.96 1.89
N VAL A 147 -5.50 -5.50 2.96
CA VAL A 147 -4.93 -6.63 3.72
C VAL A 147 -4.81 -7.87 2.83
N LEU A 148 -5.82 -8.18 2.02
CA LEU A 148 -5.75 -9.27 1.06
C LEU A 148 -4.64 -9.07 0.03
N GLY A 149 -4.48 -7.87 -0.52
CA GLY A 149 -3.40 -7.56 -1.47
C GLY A 149 -2.01 -7.82 -0.88
N LEU A 150 -1.77 -7.36 0.35
CA LEU A 150 -0.50 -7.57 1.06
C LEU A 150 -0.26 -9.06 1.37
N ILE A 151 -1.26 -9.77 1.88
CA ILE A 151 -1.16 -11.21 2.18
C ILE A 151 -0.84 -12.01 0.92
N ILE A 152 -1.45 -11.69 -0.23
CA ILE A 152 -1.18 -12.37 -1.50
C ILE A 152 0.27 -12.16 -1.91
N THR A 153 0.79 -10.93 -1.83
CA THR A 153 2.19 -10.66 -2.17
C THR A 153 3.15 -11.44 -1.28
N GLU A 154 2.94 -11.40 0.03
CA GLU A 154 3.80 -12.09 0.99
C GLU A 154 3.74 -13.62 0.83
N TYR A 155 2.54 -14.15 0.54
CA TYR A 155 2.37 -15.58 0.25
C TYR A 155 3.12 -16.00 -1.01
N LEU A 156 3.01 -15.24 -2.09
CA LEU A 156 3.72 -15.52 -3.34
C LEU A 156 5.24 -15.40 -3.16
N TYR A 157 5.70 -14.39 -2.43
CA TYR A 157 7.11 -14.23 -2.13
C TYR A 157 7.65 -15.39 -1.28
N THR A 158 6.92 -15.81 -0.25
CA THR A 158 7.29 -16.97 0.58
C THR A 158 7.36 -18.25 -0.24
N LEU A 159 6.43 -18.45 -1.16
CA LEU A 159 6.42 -19.61 -2.06
C LEU A 159 7.63 -19.58 -3.00
N PHE A 160 7.95 -18.42 -3.56
CA PHE A 160 9.15 -18.22 -4.38
C PHE A 160 10.44 -18.48 -3.59
N PHE A 161 10.55 -17.96 -2.37
CA PHE A 161 11.70 -18.16 -1.49
C PHE A 161 11.92 -19.66 -1.19
N LYS A 162 10.85 -20.40 -0.87
CA LYS A 162 10.92 -21.85 -0.59
C LYS A 162 11.27 -22.71 -1.80
N GLN A 163 10.92 -22.27 -3.01
CA GLN A 163 11.22 -22.97 -4.25
C GLN A 163 12.57 -22.59 -4.85
N SER A 164 13.21 -21.55 -4.33
CA SER A 164 14.51 -21.07 -4.82
C SER A 164 15.64 -22.02 -4.43
N ASN A 165 16.62 -22.16 -5.31
CA ASN A 165 17.85 -22.91 -5.01
C ASN A 165 18.60 -22.28 -3.84
N SER A 166 19.40 -23.07 -3.11
CA SER A 166 20.14 -22.61 -1.92
C SER A 166 20.95 -21.33 -2.17
N TRP A 167 21.69 -21.27 -3.29
CA TRP A 167 22.46 -20.08 -3.66
C TRP A 167 21.61 -18.81 -3.81
N LEU A 168 20.41 -18.93 -4.37
CA LEU A 168 19.51 -17.79 -4.59
C LEU A 168 18.78 -17.42 -3.29
N SER A 169 18.44 -18.41 -2.47
CA SER A 169 17.88 -18.21 -1.12
C SER A 169 18.84 -17.48 -0.18
N ASP A 170 20.15 -17.71 -0.31
CA ASP A 170 21.18 -17.05 0.52
C ASP A 170 21.34 -15.56 0.17
N MET A 171 20.90 -15.15 -1.03
CA MET A 171 20.94 -13.75 -1.48
C MET A 171 19.60 -13.00 -1.30
N LEU A 172 18.51 -13.71 -1.01
CA LEU A 172 17.20 -13.11 -0.81
C LEU A 172 16.98 -12.76 0.67
N TYR A 173 16.24 -11.69 0.93
CA TYR A 173 15.77 -11.42 2.27
C TYR A 173 14.76 -12.48 2.73
N ALA A 174 14.82 -12.84 4.02
CA ALA A 174 13.77 -13.65 4.61
C ALA A 174 12.42 -12.91 4.53
N PRO A 175 11.30 -13.60 4.26
CA PRO A 175 9.98 -12.97 4.08
C PRO A 175 9.58 -12.01 5.21
N SER A 176 9.94 -12.34 6.45
CA SER A 176 9.70 -11.50 7.64
C SER A 176 10.28 -10.09 7.57
N HIS A 177 11.34 -9.86 6.77
CA HIS A 177 11.91 -8.52 6.58
C HIS A 177 10.94 -7.61 5.81
N PHE A 178 10.22 -8.13 4.82
CA PHE A 178 9.29 -7.33 4.05
C PHE A 178 8.09 -6.88 4.88
N VAL A 179 7.60 -7.75 5.76
CA VAL A 179 6.55 -7.38 6.72
C VAL A 179 6.98 -6.19 7.59
N MET A 180 8.21 -6.20 8.10
CA MET A 180 8.75 -5.14 8.96
C MET A 180 9.06 -3.84 8.21
N PHE A 181 9.66 -3.92 7.02
CA PHE A 181 10.25 -2.77 6.33
C PHE A 181 9.43 -2.24 5.15
N ALA A 182 8.46 -2.99 4.63
CA ALA A 182 7.58 -2.57 3.55
C ALA A 182 6.12 -2.49 4.02
N ASP A 183 5.54 -3.60 4.47
CA ASP A 183 4.08 -3.69 4.68
C ASP A 183 3.62 -2.88 5.89
N LEU A 184 4.29 -3.00 7.04
CA LEU A 184 3.91 -2.30 8.26
C LEU A 184 4.05 -0.76 8.11
N PRO A 185 5.14 -0.22 7.54
CA PRO A 185 5.22 1.20 7.19
C PRO A 185 4.11 1.65 6.25
N LEU A 186 3.78 0.85 5.23
CA LEU A 186 2.74 1.17 4.26
C LEU A 186 1.36 1.23 4.92
N ILE A 187 1.01 0.24 5.74
CA ILE A 187 -0.21 0.24 6.56
C ILE A 187 -0.25 1.47 7.47
N GLY A 188 0.87 1.80 8.12
CA GLY A 188 1.00 2.94 9.01
C GLY A 188 0.71 4.27 8.30
N ILE A 189 1.33 4.50 7.14
CA ILE A 189 1.16 5.73 6.37
C ILE A 189 -0.27 5.87 5.85
N PHE A 190 -0.85 4.80 5.26
CA PHE A 190 -2.22 4.85 4.76
C PHE A 190 -3.23 5.03 5.91
N SER A 191 -3.01 4.40 7.06
CA SER A 191 -3.85 4.56 8.25
C SER A 191 -3.78 5.98 8.80
N PHE A 192 -2.59 6.57 8.85
CA PHE A 192 -2.40 7.96 9.23
C PHE A 192 -3.10 8.93 8.28
N LEU A 193 -3.00 8.71 6.97
CA LEU A 193 -3.70 9.51 5.96
C LEU A 193 -5.22 9.44 6.12
N LEU A 194 -5.78 8.24 6.34
CA LEU A 194 -7.21 8.06 6.61
C LEU A 194 -7.66 8.80 7.87
N LEU A 195 -6.86 8.74 8.94
CA LEU A 195 -7.14 9.46 10.18
C LEU A 195 -7.10 10.98 9.99
N CYS A 196 -6.10 11.51 9.28
CA CYS A 196 -6.03 12.92 8.94
C CYS A 196 -7.24 13.37 8.12
N GLN A 197 -7.63 12.59 7.11
CA GLN A 197 -8.82 12.88 6.29
C GLN A 197 -10.10 12.86 7.13
N PHE A 198 -10.25 11.89 8.03
CA PHE A 198 -11.39 11.81 8.95
C PHE A 198 -11.49 13.06 9.84
N LEU A 199 -10.37 13.47 10.45
CA LEU A 199 -10.34 14.66 11.31
C LEU A 199 -10.65 15.95 10.53
N LEU A 200 -10.09 16.10 9.33
CA LEU A 200 -10.36 17.25 8.45
C LEU A 200 -11.85 17.32 8.07
N LEU A 201 -12.45 16.18 7.74
CA LEU A 201 -13.86 16.11 7.35
C LEU A 201 -14.78 16.39 8.55
N LYS A 202 -14.48 15.81 9.71
CA LYS A 202 -15.17 16.11 10.97
C LYS A 202 -15.15 17.60 11.29
N GLN A 203 -14.00 18.26 11.13
CA GLN A 203 -13.87 19.69 11.39
C GLN A 203 -14.72 20.52 10.42
N LYS A 204 -14.73 20.18 9.12
CA LYS A 204 -15.59 20.83 8.12
C LYS A 204 -17.07 20.67 8.45
N ILE A 205 -17.50 19.46 8.80
CA ILE A 205 -18.89 19.19 9.17
C ILE A 205 -19.27 19.88 10.47
N THR A 206 -18.36 20.01 11.44
CA THR A 206 -18.64 20.70 12.72
C THR A 206 -18.94 22.19 12.49
N LYS A 207 -18.26 22.84 11.53
CA LYS A 207 -18.45 24.26 11.19
C LYS A 207 -19.71 24.58 10.36
N LEU A 208 -20.39 23.56 9.83
CA LEU A 208 -21.59 23.67 8.98
C LEU A 208 -22.87 24.07 9.72
#